data_AF-A0A3E1DIZ0-F1
#
_entry.id   AF-A0A3E1DIZ0-F1
#
_cell.length_a   1.000
_cell.length_b   1.000
_cell.length_c   1.000
_cell.angle_alpha   90.00
_cell.angle_beta   90.00
_cell.angle_gamma   90.00
#
_symmetry.space_group_name_H-M   'P 1'
#
loop_
_entity.id
_entity.type
_entity.pdbx_description
1 polymer ?
#
loop_
_entity_poly.entity_id
_entity_poly.type
_entity_poly.pdbx_seq_one_letter_code
_entity_poly.pdbx_strand_id
1 'polypeptide(L)'
;MPTFLREVPMKRHNLLDILFRNVTRLSAFAVLVLLIAIIVSLIIGSLPAIKAFGFQFLTSAEWDPVTDQFGALVPIVGTLVTSAIA
;
A
#
# COMPACT_ATOMS: atom_id res chain seq x y z
N MET A 1 -35.84 50.11 4.42
CA MET A 1 -35.83 49.05 5.44
C MET A 1 -34.58 48.20 5.24
N PRO A 2 -33.59 48.19 6.15
CA PRO A 2 -32.48 47.26 6.05
C PRO A 2 -32.90 45.92 6.64
N THR A 3 -32.92 44.88 5.81
CA THR A 3 -33.09 43.50 6.24
C THR A 3 -31.78 43.04 6.90
N PHE A 4 -31.81 42.97 8.23
CA PHE A 4 -30.76 42.35 9.04
C PHE A 4 -30.56 40.89 8.59
N LEU A 5 -29.50 40.64 7.82
CA LEU A 5 -29.05 39.28 7.53
C LEU A 5 -28.60 38.67 8.87
N ARG A 6 -29.44 37.77 9.39
CA ARG A 6 -29.16 37.01 10.58
C ARG A 6 -27.98 36.09 10.28
N GLU A 7 -26.78 36.46 10.70
CA GLU A 7 -25.65 35.56 10.66
C GLU A 7 -25.95 34.40 11.61
N VAL A 8 -26.24 33.23 11.04
CA VAL A 8 -26.43 32.00 11.80
C VAL A 8 -25.06 31.63 12.37
N PRO A 9 -24.86 31.65 13.70
CA PRO A 9 -23.57 31.24 14.26
C PRO A 9 -23.43 29.73 14.03
N MET A 10 -22.61 29.36 13.04
CA MET A 10 -22.28 27.99 12.66
C MET A 10 -21.39 27.33 13.73
N LYS A 11 -21.84 27.24 14.98
CA LYS A 11 -21.11 26.66 16.12
C LYS A 11 -21.12 25.11 16.14
N ARG A 12 -21.46 24.45 15.03
CA ARG A 12 -21.72 22.99 14.98
C ARG A 12 -20.84 22.19 14.01
N HIS A 13 -19.76 22.77 13.47
CA HIS A 13 -18.85 22.05 12.55
C HIS A 13 -17.53 21.61 13.18
N ASN A 14 -17.11 22.21 14.31
CA ASN A 14 -15.78 21.97 14.87
C ASN A 14 -15.52 20.51 15.27
N LEU A 15 -16.52 19.79 15.79
CA LEU A 15 -16.35 18.40 16.23
C LEU A 15 -16.24 17.44 15.04
N LEU A 16 -17.02 17.66 13.99
CA LEU A 16 -16.96 16.86 12.76
C LEU A 16 -15.64 17.11 12.02
N ASP A 17 -15.17 18.35 11.99
CA ASP A 17 -13.88 18.69 11.38
C ASP A 17 -12.70 18.05 12.12
N ILE A 18 -12.73 18.04 13.45
CA ILE A 18 -11.71 17.38 14.27
C ILE A 18 -11.75 15.86 14.05
N LEU A 19 -12.94 15.26 14.05
CA LEU A 19 -13.11 13.82 13.82
C LEU A 19 -12.61 13.43 12.43
N PHE A 20 -13.02 14.15 11.39
CA PHE A 20 -12.63 13.89 10.00
C PHE A 20 -11.12 14.00 9.82
N ARG A 21 -10.50 15.04 10.38
CA ARG A 21 -9.04 15.23 10.36
C ARG A 21 -8.32 14.07 11.04
N ASN A 22 -8.79 13.63 12.21
CA ASN A 22 -8.15 12.56 12.95
C ASN A 22 -8.34 11.19 12.28
N VAL A 23 -9.51 10.91 11.72
CA VAL A 23 -9.76 9.67 10.95
C VAL A 23 -8.87 9.63 9.71
N THR A 24 -8.81 10.72 8.94
CA THR A 24 -7.94 10.79 7.75
C THR A 24 -6.47 10.56 8.12
N ARG A 25 -6.01 11.18 9.22
CA ARG A 25 -4.64 11.01 9.71
C ARG A 25 -4.37 9.59 10.18
N LEU A 26 -5.32 8.98 10.91
CA LEU A 26 -5.24 7.58 11.35
C LEU A 26 -5.17 6.65 10.13
N SER A 27 -6.03 6.84 9.13
CA SER A 27 -6.03 6.05 7.90
C SER A 27 -4.71 6.15 7.15
N ALA A 28 -4.13 7.36 7.04
CA ALA A 28 -2.81 7.53 6.42
C ALA A 28 -1.71 6.74 7.14
N PHE A 29 -1.66 6.80 8.47
CA PHE A 29 -0.70 6.00 9.26
C PHE A 29 -1.00 4.50 9.20
N ALA A 30 -2.27 4.11 9.22
CA ALA A 30 -2.68 2.70 9.14
C ALA A 30 -2.24 2.08 7.81
N VAL A 31 -2.43 2.79 6.69
CA VAL A 31 -1.96 2.34 5.36
C VAL A 31 -0.44 2.25 5.34
N LEU A 32 0.28 3.23 5.89
CA LEU A 32 1.74 3.19 5.96
C LEU A 32 2.24 1.97 6.77
N VAL A 33 1.66 1.74 7.95
CA VAL A 33 1.99 0.58 8.80
C VAL A 33 1.65 -0.73 8.07
N LEU A 34 0.52 -0.79 7.37
CA LEU A 34 0.12 -1.95 6.59
C LEU A 34 1.11 -2.24 5.47
N LEU A 35 1.56 -1.24 4.72
CA LEU A 35 2.58 -1.41 3.68
C LEU A 35 3.89 -1.95 4.28
N ILE A 36 4.35 -1.40 5.40
CA ILE A 36 5.54 -1.89 6.10
C ILE A 36 5.33 -3.35 6.53
N ALA A 37 4.17 -3.68 7.11
CA ALA A 37 3.85 -5.04 7.54
C ALA A 37 3.85 -6.03 6.36
N ILE A 38 3.30 -5.63 5.20
CA ILE A 38 3.33 -6.45 3.98
C ILE A 38 4.77 -6.67 3.52
N ILE A 39 5.60 -5.62 3.47
CA ILE A 39 7.01 -5.73 3.06
C ILE A 39 7.75 -6.69 3.99
N VAL A 40 7.59 -6.55 5.31
CA VAL A 40 8.22 -7.45 6.31
C VAL A 40 7.71 -8.89 6.13
N SER A 41 6.41 -9.08 5.94
CA SER A 41 5.81 -10.39 5.70
C SER A 41 6.37 -11.04 4.43
N LEU A 42 6.56 -10.28 3.35
CA LEU A 42 7.14 -10.77 2.10
C LEU A 42 8.61 -11.13 2.26
N ILE A 43 9.39 -10.32 2.97
CA ILE A 43 10.80 -10.63 3.25
C ILE A 43 10.88 -11.97 4.00
N ILE A 44 10.13 -12.12 5.10
CA ILE A 44 10.15 -13.35 5.91
C ILE A 44 9.65 -14.56 5.10
N GLY A 45 8.56 -14.39 4.35
CA GLY A 45 7.98 -15.47 3.53
C GLY A 45 8.83 -15.87 2.34
N SER A 46 9.66 -14.97 1.79
CA SER A 46 10.54 -15.25 0.64
C SER A 46 11.91 -15.79 1.02
N LEU A 47 12.34 -15.70 2.29
CA LEU A 47 13.63 -16.25 2.75
C LEU A 47 13.85 -17.73 2.39
N PRO A 48 12.88 -18.66 2.55
CA PRO A 48 13.05 -20.05 2.15
C PRO A 48 13.29 -20.20 0.63
N ALA A 49 12.55 -19.44 -0.18
CA ALA A 49 12.73 -19.44 -1.64
C ALA A 49 14.11 -18.90 -2.04
N ILE A 50 14.54 -17.79 -1.43
CA ILE A 50 15.87 -17.21 -1.67
C ILE A 50 16.97 -18.18 -1.24
N LYS A 51 16.79 -18.96 -0.16
CA LYS A 51 17.75 -20.00 0.25
C LYS A 51 17.79 -21.18 -0.71
N ALA A 52 16.65 -21.57 -1.28
CA ALA A 52 16.54 -22.70 -2.22
C ALA A 52 17.12 -22.35 -3.61
N PHE A 53 16.79 -21.17 -4.13
CA PHE A 53 17.14 -20.74 -5.50
C PHE A 53 18.31 -19.76 -5.56
N GLY A 54 18.78 -19.25 -4.42
CA GLY A 54 19.86 -18.28 -4.34
C GLY A 54 19.53 -16.93 -5.00
N PHE A 55 20.57 -16.19 -5.36
CA PHE A 55 20.43 -14.89 -6.04
C PHE A 55 19.78 -15.00 -7.43
N GLN A 56 19.87 -16.19 -8.06
CA GLN A 56 19.24 -16.50 -9.34
C GLN A 56 17.72 -16.34 -9.28
N PHE A 57 17.09 -16.49 -8.11
CA PHE A 57 15.65 -16.25 -7.91
C PHE A 57 15.20 -14.88 -8.40
N LEU A 58 15.98 -13.82 -8.15
CA LEU A 58 15.60 -12.45 -8.47
C LEU A 58 15.76 -12.12 -9.95
N THR A 59 16.69 -12.78 -10.64
CA THR A 59 17.04 -12.53 -12.03
C THR A 59 16.49 -13.59 -12.99
N SER A 60 16.00 -14.72 -12.48
CA SER A 60 15.41 -15.77 -13.30
C SER A 60 14.01 -15.40 -13.76
N ALA A 61 13.77 -15.59 -15.05
CA ALA A 61 12.45 -15.53 -15.66
C ALA A 61 11.78 -16.91 -15.75
N GLU A 62 12.45 -17.97 -15.28
CA GLU A 62 11.93 -19.33 -15.37
C GLU A 62 10.74 -19.54 -14.43
N TRP A 63 9.72 -20.21 -14.96
CA TRP A 63 8.56 -20.65 -14.21
C TRP A 63 8.23 -22.07 -14.65
N ASP A 64 8.80 -23.05 -13.97
CA ASP A 64 8.58 -24.47 -14.22
C ASP A 64 7.99 -25.15 -12.97
N PRO A 65 6.65 -25.31 -12.91
CA PRO A 65 5.99 -25.97 -11.79
C PRO A 65 6.19 -27.50 -11.75
N VAL A 66 6.81 -28.09 -12.79
CA VAL A 66 7.12 -29.53 -12.82
C VAL A 66 8.44 -29.82 -12.12
N THR A 67 9.43 -28.92 -12.27
CA THR A 67 10.75 -29.04 -11.62
C THR A 67 10.89 -28.19 -10.36
N ASP A 68 9.80 -27.58 -9.88
CA ASP A 68 9.77 -26.63 -8.77
C ASP A 68 10.78 -25.47 -8.94
N GLN A 69 10.99 -25.00 -10.17
CA GLN A 69 11.88 -23.87 -10.46
C GLN A 69 11.07 -22.60 -10.68
N PHE A 70 11.23 -21.65 -9.77
CA PHE A 70 10.47 -20.40 -9.79
C PHE A 70 11.39 -19.19 -9.71
N GLY A 71 11.22 -18.26 -10.65
CA GLY A 71 11.91 -16.97 -10.69
C GLY A 71 10.96 -15.80 -10.40
N ALA A 72 11.47 -14.78 -9.70
CA ALA A 72 10.75 -13.57 -9.36
C ALA A 72 10.81 -12.47 -10.43
N LEU A 73 11.63 -12.61 -11.48
CA LEU A 73 11.82 -11.53 -12.46
C LEU A 73 10.51 -11.17 -13.17
N VAL A 74 9.75 -12.17 -13.61
CA VAL A 74 8.49 -11.98 -14.35
C VAL A 74 7.47 -11.16 -13.53
N PRO A 75 7.11 -11.54 -12.29
CA PRO A 75 6.18 -10.75 -11.49
C PRO A 75 6.73 -9.36 -11.11
N ILE A 76 8.04 -9.20 -10.91
CA ILE A 76 8.65 -7.87 -10.65
C ILE A 76 8.45 -6.95 -11.86
N VAL A 77 8.87 -7.40 -13.04
CA VAL A 77 8.77 -6.61 -14.28
C VAL A 77 7.33 -6.32 -14.62
N GLY A 78 6.43 -7.31 -14.50
CA GLY A 78 5.01 -7.12 -14.73
C GLY A 78 4.42 -6.03 -13.85
N THR A 79 4.75 -6.04 -12.55
CA THR A 79 4.26 -5.02 -11.59
C THR A 79 4.81 -3.62 -11.90
N LEU A 80 6.07 -3.51 -12.33
CA LEU A 80 6.67 -2.22 -12.71
C LEU A 80 6.03 -1.66 -13.97
N VAL A 81 5.82 -2.50 -14.98
CA VAL A 81 5.20 -2.09 -16.24
C VAL A 81 3.76 -1.68 -16.01
N THR A 82 2.97 -2.45 -15.27
CA THR A 82 1.57 -2.09 -14.96
C THR A 82 1.49 -0.80 -14.16
N SER A 83 2.38 -0.60 -13.18
CA SER A 83 2.43 0.64 -12.40
C SER A 83 2.85 1.86 -13.23
N ALA A 84 3.62 1.66 -14.30
CA ALA A 84 4.06 2.76 -15.18
C ALA A 84 3.00 3.19 -16.19
N ILE A 85 2.10 2.28 -16.60
CA ILE A 85 1.04 2.57 -17.58
C ILE A 85 -0.31 2.93 -16.94
N ALA A 86 -0.51 2.60 -15.66
CA ALA A 86 -1.72 2.91 -14.89
C ALA A 86 -1.74 4.39 -14.46
#